data_AF-A0A2V9UG20-F1
#
_entry.id   AF-A0A2V9UG20-F1
#
_cell.length_a   1.000
_cell.length_b   1.000
_cell.length_c   1.000
_cell.angle_alpha   90.00
_cell.angle_beta   90.00
_cell.angle_gamma   90.00
#
_symmetry.space_group_name_H-M   'P 1'
#
loop_
_entity.id
_entity.type
_entity.pdbx_description
1 polymer ?
#
loop_
_entity_poly.entity_id
_entity_poly.type
_entity_poly.pdbx_seq_one_letter_code
_entity_poly.pdbx_strand_id
1 'polypeptide(L)'
;NIRCLDRIHRGTPWQTLYFDRAATPASDWARVSLDPFSHPTNDWKIIEYLRSQLQYEETAAPTRVLNNTVVGNDGGGLFVATNAHATVMNNAVAYNSSGLVSEGSATVEFSRNCTFANWTDNTADVSAAPQFLNDFSLIATSPLIDAGDNSALAWIERDVLGAGLDIGALEFGPDGVPAFAPTQTGQFDYHFELRAYPGQNYVVEASTNLTDWVPVSTNVAEIGSVLFTDVVGTNYPHRFYRATTAK
;
A
#
# COMPACT_ATOMS: atom_id res chain seq x y z
N ASN A 1 27.86 19.30 -11.20
CA ASN A 1 27.80 17.89 -10.79
C ASN A 1 26.50 17.71 -10.01
N ILE A 2 25.40 17.40 -10.71
CA ILE A 2 23.99 17.66 -10.32
C ILE A 2 23.37 16.49 -9.51
N ARG A 3 24.19 15.64 -8.87
CA ARG A 3 23.71 14.53 -8.02
C ARG A 3 23.04 14.98 -6.70
N CYS A 4 22.88 16.28 -6.47
CA CYS A 4 22.21 16.83 -5.29
C CYS A 4 20.71 17.14 -5.49
N LEU A 5 20.20 17.02 -6.73
CA LEU A 5 18.81 17.33 -7.07
C LEU A 5 17.85 16.13 -6.97
N ASP A 6 18.35 14.96 -6.57
CA ASP A 6 17.66 13.66 -6.74
C ASP A 6 16.60 13.35 -5.66
N ARG A 7 15.99 14.38 -5.08
CA ARG A 7 14.80 14.27 -4.20
C ARG A 7 13.77 15.37 -4.44
N ILE A 8 13.77 15.97 -5.63
CA ILE A 8 12.67 16.84 -6.05
C ILE A 8 11.59 15.98 -6.71
N HIS A 9 10.46 15.77 -6.03
CA HIS A 9 9.19 15.58 -6.72
C HIS A 9 8.47 16.93 -6.76
N ARG A 10 8.07 17.36 -7.96
CA ARG A 10 7.16 18.48 -8.16
C ARG A 10 5.72 17.95 -8.10
N GLY A 11 5.07 18.17 -6.96
CA GLY A 11 3.61 18.19 -6.82
C GLY A 11 3.16 19.62 -6.47
N THR A 12 1.88 19.93 -6.66
CA THR A 12 1.22 21.24 -6.50
C THR A 12 1.52 21.97 -5.16
N PRO A 13 1.28 23.30 -5.05
CA PRO A 13 2.15 24.25 -4.31
C PRO A 13 1.99 24.30 -2.78
N TRP A 14 1.55 23.24 -2.11
CA TRP A 14 1.48 23.25 -0.65
C TRP A 14 2.22 22.05 -0.04
N GLN A 15 3.43 22.39 0.44
CA GLN A 15 4.17 21.78 1.56
C GLN A 15 4.78 20.38 1.34
N THR A 16 6.12 20.35 1.27
CA THR A 16 6.95 19.16 1.54
C THR A 16 7.74 19.40 2.81
N LEU A 17 7.44 18.67 3.88
CA LEU A 17 8.28 18.62 5.09
C LEU A 17 9.27 17.47 4.96
N TYR A 18 10.56 17.79 4.93
CA TYR A 18 11.62 16.78 5.00
C TYR A 18 11.82 16.38 6.46
N PHE A 19 11.39 15.18 6.82
CA PHE A 19 11.83 14.54 8.06
C PHE A 19 13.06 13.66 7.76
N ASP A 20 14.02 13.66 8.69
CA ASP A 20 15.07 12.65 8.82
C ASP A 20 16.26 12.68 7.84
N ARG A 21 16.79 13.87 7.50
CA ARG A 21 18.16 13.99 6.97
C ARG A 21 18.95 15.08 7.69
N ALA A 22 20.22 14.82 7.96
CA ALA A 22 21.15 15.83 8.45
C ALA A 22 21.17 17.06 7.52
N ALA A 23 21.07 18.26 8.12
CA ALA A 23 21.09 19.52 7.38
C ALA A 23 22.39 19.65 6.56
N THR A 24 22.27 20.15 5.33
CA THR A 24 23.43 20.51 4.50
C THR A 24 24.32 21.48 5.28
N PRO A 25 25.65 21.30 5.31
CA PRO A 25 26.54 22.28 5.94
C PRO A 25 26.44 23.65 5.28
N ALA A 26 26.49 24.73 6.07
CA ALA A 26 26.36 26.10 5.57
C ALA A 26 27.41 26.46 4.48
N SER A 27 28.61 25.87 4.55
CA SER A 27 29.66 26.02 3.55
C SER A 27 29.30 25.45 2.18
N ASP A 28 28.56 24.35 2.16
CA ASP A 28 28.09 23.72 0.93
C ASP A 28 26.88 24.48 0.36
N TRP A 29 25.99 24.99 1.23
CA TRP A 29 24.85 25.82 0.82
C TRP A 29 25.28 27.17 0.22
N ALA A 30 26.35 27.77 0.73
CA ALA A 30 26.92 29.02 0.21
C ALA A 30 27.32 28.93 -1.28
N ARG A 31 27.47 27.71 -1.83
CA ARG A 31 27.74 27.47 -3.24
C ARG A 31 26.50 27.52 -4.13
N VAL A 32 25.31 27.50 -3.52
CA VAL A 32 23.99 27.52 -4.17
C VAL A 32 23.32 28.87 -3.94
N SER A 33 23.38 29.37 -2.70
CA SER A 33 22.84 30.68 -2.33
C SER A 33 23.77 31.38 -1.35
N LEU A 34 24.12 32.62 -1.67
CA LEU A 34 24.95 33.47 -0.81
C LEU A 34 24.15 34.12 0.32
N ASP A 35 22.82 34.04 0.28
CA ASP A 35 21.96 34.55 1.35
C ASP A 35 21.92 33.54 2.52
N PRO A 36 22.47 33.88 3.70
CA PRO A 36 22.46 33.00 4.87
C PRO A 36 21.04 32.67 5.37
N PHE A 37 20.06 33.53 5.06
CA PHE A 37 18.67 33.33 5.47
C PHE A 37 17.94 32.32 4.58
N SER A 38 18.44 32.08 3.36
CA SER A 38 17.89 31.06 2.45
C SER A 38 18.23 29.62 2.83
N HIS A 39 19.01 29.40 3.91
CA HIS A 39 19.35 28.07 4.36
C HIS A 39 18.09 27.32 4.86
N PRO A 40 17.82 26.08 4.42
CA PRO A 40 16.58 25.36 4.75
C PRO A 40 16.32 25.16 6.26
N THR A 41 17.35 25.24 7.10
CA THR A 41 17.20 25.17 8.56
C THR A 41 16.55 26.42 9.16
N ASN A 42 16.54 27.54 8.45
CA ASN A 42 15.86 28.75 8.92
C ASN A 42 14.33 28.61 8.85
N ASP A 43 13.83 27.72 8.00
CA ASP A 43 12.40 27.38 7.92
C ASP A 43 11.91 26.64 9.17
N TRP A 44 12.81 26.03 9.95
CA TRP A 44 12.46 25.36 11.21
C TRP A 44 11.87 26.32 12.24
N LYS A 45 12.27 27.60 12.24
CA LYS A 45 11.69 28.61 13.13
C LYS A 45 10.24 28.93 12.78
N ILE A 46 9.88 28.82 11.49
CA ILE A 46 8.50 28.99 11.02
C ILE A 46 7.66 27.80 11.49
N ILE A 47 8.20 26.58 11.44
CA ILE A 47 7.53 25.38 11.95
C ILE A 47 7.29 25.47 13.46
N GLU A 48 8.31 25.86 14.25
CA GLU A 48 8.14 26.05 15.70
C GLU A 48 7.16 27.20 16.03
N TYR A 49 7.15 28.27 15.23
CA TYR A 49 6.16 29.33 15.38
C TYR A 49 4.75 28.84 15.08
N LEU A 50 4.52 28.16 13.94
CA LEU A 50 3.22 27.57 13.60
C LEU A 50 2.76 26.57 14.66
N ARG A 51 3.67 25.74 15.17
CA ARG A 51 3.41 24.82 16.28
C ARG A 51 2.96 25.56 17.54
N SER A 52 3.57 26.70 17.85
CA SER A 52 3.21 27.53 19.01
C SER A 52 1.86 28.26 18.86
N GLN A 53 1.43 28.52 17.61
CA GLN A 53 0.15 29.18 17.32
C GLN A 53 -1.02 28.18 17.24
N LEU A 54 -0.73 26.90 17.02
CA LEU A 54 -1.70 25.83 17.20
C LEU A 54 -1.92 25.65 18.70
N GLN A 55 -3.14 25.90 19.18
CA GLN A 55 -3.55 25.52 20.55
C GLN A 55 -3.62 24.00 20.64
N TYR A 56 -2.46 23.36 20.77
CA TYR A 56 -2.36 21.94 21.04
C TYR A 56 -2.48 21.75 22.55
N GLU A 57 -3.70 21.50 23.03
CA GLU A 57 -3.82 20.75 24.27
C GLU A 57 -3.33 19.33 23.97
N GLU A 58 -2.48 18.78 24.81
CA GLU A 58 -2.08 17.37 24.74
C GLU A 58 -3.35 16.55 25.00
N THR A 59 -4.09 16.27 23.92
CA THR A 59 -5.37 15.59 24.03
C THR A 59 -5.11 14.20 24.60
N ALA A 60 -5.93 13.76 25.55
CA ALA A 60 -5.98 12.37 26.02
C ALA A 60 -6.32 11.35 24.90
N ALA A 61 -6.54 11.81 23.67
CA ALA A 61 -6.80 10.99 22.51
C ALA A 61 -5.54 10.17 22.14
N PRO A 62 -5.72 8.92 21.70
CA PRO A 62 -4.59 8.08 21.32
C PRO A 62 -3.87 8.63 20.09
N THR A 63 -2.55 8.36 20.01
CA THR A 63 -1.78 8.48 18.77
C THR A 63 -2.36 7.51 17.75
N ARG A 64 -2.66 7.97 16.55
CA ARG A 64 -3.28 7.15 15.50
C ARG A 64 -2.28 6.82 14.41
N VAL A 65 -2.12 5.53 14.12
CA VAL A 65 -1.32 5.03 12.99
C VAL A 65 -2.27 4.22 12.12
N LEU A 66 -2.72 4.81 11.02
CA LEU A 66 -3.83 4.29 10.22
C LEU A 66 -3.36 4.10 8.78
N ASN A 67 -3.73 2.98 8.16
CA ASN A 67 -3.63 2.80 6.71
C ASN A 67 -2.24 3.05 6.10
N ASN A 68 -1.17 2.61 6.78
CA ASN A 68 0.19 2.70 6.27
C ASN A 68 0.64 1.36 5.67
N THR A 69 1.60 1.41 4.74
CA THR A 69 2.31 0.22 4.24
C THR A 69 3.77 0.28 4.73
N VAL A 70 4.15 -0.66 5.60
CA VAL A 70 5.48 -0.75 6.23
C VAL A 70 6.06 -2.12 5.93
N VAL A 71 6.83 -2.22 4.84
CA VAL A 71 7.19 -3.50 4.23
C VAL A 71 8.67 -3.60 3.88
N GLY A 72 9.28 -4.76 4.13
CA GLY A 72 10.62 -5.06 3.63
C GLY A 72 11.74 -4.33 4.36
N ASN A 73 11.52 -3.90 5.60
CA ASN A 73 12.54 -3.25 6.41
C ASN A 73 13.53 -4.29 6.95
N ASP A 74 14.83 -3.98 6.87
CA ASP A 74 15.88 -4.77 7.52
C ASP A 74 15.71 -4.80 9.05
N GLY A 75 15.00 -3.81 9.61
CA GLY A 75 14.64 -3.66 11.02
C GLY A 75 13.20 -4.05 11.34
N GLY A 76 12.63 -3.43 12.37
CA GLY A 76 11.24 -3.68 12.79
C GLY A 76 10.21 -2.90 11.98
N GLY A 77 8.94 -3.29 12.13
CA GLY A 77 7.79 -2.63 11.54
C GLY A 77 7.30 -1.46 12.41
N LEU A 78 6.29 -1.71 13.23
CA LEU A 78 5.70 -0.74 14.15
C LEU A 78 5.97 -1.14 15.60
N PHE A 79 6.42 -0.19 16.41
CA PHE A 79 6.70 -0.38 17.82
C PHE A 79 5.91 0.62 18.66
N VAL A 80 5.17 0.11 19.64
CA VAL A 80 4.42 0.92 20.60
C VAL A 80 5.11 0.83 21.96
N ALA A 81 5.70 1.95 22.37
CA ALA A 81 6.50 2.05 23.58
C ALA A 81 5.64 2.03 24.86
N THR A 82 6.28 1.72 25.98
CA THR A 82 5.72 1.79 27.34
C THR A 82 5.03 3.12 27.59
N ASN A 83 3.86 3.08 28.23
CA ASN A 83 3.00 4.23 28.54
C ASN A 83 2.45 4.98 27.31
N ALA A 84 2.56 4.42 26.10
CA ALA A 84 1.88 4.98 24.95
C ALA A 84 0.37 4.67 24.99
N HIS A 85 -0.42 5.64 24.52
CA HIS A 85 -1.82 5.45 24.19
C HIS A 85 -1.95 5.54 22.67
N ALA A 86 -2.23 4.43 22.00
CA ALA A 86 -2.23 4.37 20.55
C ALA A 86 -3.38 3.54 19.99
N THR A 87 -3.89 3.97 18.84
CA THR A 87 -4.80 3.20 17.99
C THR A 87 -4.07 2.93 16.69
N VAL A 88 -3.80 1.67 16.40
CA VAL A 88 -3.05 1.23 15.22
C VAL A 88 -3.96 0.32 14.42
N MET A 89 -4.44 0.78 13.26
CA MET A 89 -5.38 0.01 12.45
C MET A 89 -5.11 0.11 10.96
N ASN A 90 -5.55 -0.91 10.23
CA ASN A 90 -5.50 -0.96 8.77
C ASN A 90 -4.09 -0.84 8.17
N ASN A 91 -3.03 -1.05 8.95
CA ASN A 91 -1.67 -0.98 8.42
C ASN A 91 -1.27 -2.31 7.81
N ALA A 92 -0.64 -2.29 6.65
CA ALA A 92 0.03 -3.44 6.07
C ALA A 92 1.50 -3.46 6.51
N VAL A 93 1.80 -4.25 7.54
CA VAL A 93 3.14 -4.45 8.08
C VAL A 93 3.61 -5.85 7.69
N ALA A 94 4.55 -5.98 6.76
CA ALA A 94 4.92 -7.30 6.25
C ALA A 94 6.41 -7.41 5.90
N TYR A 95 6.96 -8.63 5.95
CA TYR A 95 8.31 -8.92 5.48
C TYR A 95 9.43 -8.08 6.15
N ASN A 96 9.24 -7.73 7.41
CA ASN A 96 10.21 -7.05 8.27
C ASN A 96 10.82 -8.07 9.26
N SER A 97 11.83 -7.68 10.05
CA SER A 97 12.33 -8.55 11.14
C SER A 97 11.35 -8.67 12.31
N SER A 98 10.54 -7.63 12.54
CA SER A 98 9.40 -7.61 13.47
C SER A 98 8.23 -6.83 12.87
N GLY A 99 7.01 -7.16 13.29
CA GLY A 99 5.77 -6.66 12.71
C GLY A 99 5.27 -5.51 13.55
N LEU A 100 4.13 -5.72 14.20
CA LEU A 100 3.61 -4.81 15.18
C LEU A 100 3.95 -5.35 16.58
N VAL A 101 4.65 -4.55 17.39
CA VAL A 101 5.11 -4.93 18.73
C VAL A 101 4.68 -3.86 19.73
N SER A 102 4.21 -4.28 20.90
CA SER A 102 3.81 -3.39 21.99
C SER A 102 4.47 -3.80 23.29
N GLU A 103 5.06 -2.83 23.98
CA GLU A 103 5.47 -3.07 25.36
C GLU A 103 4.21 -3.23 26.25
N GLY A 104 4.21 -4.22 27.15
CA GLY A 104 2.99 -4.66 27.86
C GLY A 104 2.34 -3.66 28.83
N SER A 105 2.95 -2.49 29.03
CA SER A 105 2.39 -1.38 29.82
C SER A 105 1.66 -0.34 28.97
N ALA A 106 1.69 -0.46 27.64
CA ALA A 106 0.99 0.44 26.72
C ALA A 106 -0.51 0.12 26.65
N THR A 107 -1.32 1.17 26.47
CA THR A 107 -2.74 1.06 26.15
C THR A 107 -2.90 1.16 24.63
N VAL A 108 -3.10 0.01 23.98
CA VAL A 108 -3.11 -0.04 22.51
C VAL A 108 -4.33 -0.75 21.98
N GLU A 109 -4.94 -0.15 20.97
CA GLU A 109 -5.99 -0.76 20.17
C GLU A 109 -5.40 -1.19 18.82
N PHE A 110 -5.39 -2.50 18.58
CA PHE A 110 -5.10 -3.08 17.28
C PHE A 110 -6.41 -3.49 16.60
N SER A 111 -6.57 -3.06 15.34
CA SER A 111 -7.70 -3.50 14.53
C SER A 111 -7.29 -3.62 13.07
N ARG A 112 -7.55 -4.77 12.45
CA ARG A 112 -7.39 -4.99 11.00
C ARG A 112 -6.03 -4.60 10.44
N ASN A 113 -4.94 -4.79 11.18
CA ASN A 113 -3.60 -4.69 10.60
C ASN A 113 -3.21 -6.00 9.93
N CYS A 114 -2.48 -5.93 8.83
CA CYS A 114 -1.77 -7.10 8.32
C CYS A 114 -0.37 -7.16 8.95
N THR A 115 0.02 -8.31 9.48
CA THR A 115 1.32 -8.53 10.13
C THR A 115 2.11 -9.68 9.49
N PHE A 116 1.83 -9.98 8.21
CA PHE A 116 2.35 -11.14 7.50
C PHE A 116 3.87 -11.28 7.53
N ALA A 117 4.35 -12.51 7.73
CA ALA A 117 5.77 -12.87 7.71
C ALA A 117 6.64 -12.09 8.71
N ASN A 118 6.05 -11.66 9.83
CA ASN A 118 6.74 -10.97 10.92
C ASN A 118 6.55 -11.68 12.26
N TRP A 119 7.46 -11.42 13.20
CA TRP A 119 7.17 -11.62 14.63
C TRP A 119 6.35 -10.43 15.17
N THR A 120 5.23 -10.67 15.84
CA THR A 120 4.28 -9.62 16.23
C THR A 120 3.46 -9.98 17.46
N ASP A 121 3.08 -8.98 18.26
CA ASP A 121 2.11 -9.13 19.35
C ASP A 121 0.66 -9.09 18.83
N ASN A 122 0.43 -8.51 17.65
CA ASN A 122 -0.87 -8.45 17.01
C ASN A 122 -1.15 -9.72 16.20
N THR A 123 -1.50 -10.78 16.92
CA THR A 123 -1.76 -12.12 16.36
C THR A 123 -3.22 -12.35 15.97
N ALA A 124 -4.13 -11.44 16.33
CA ALA A 124 -5.57 -11.59 16.11
C ALA A 124 -6.07 -10.99 14.78
N ASP A 125 -5.31 -10.04 14.20
CA ASP A 125 -5.66 -9.42 12.92
C ASP A 125 -5.21 -10.30 11.71
N VAL A 126 -4.86 -9.68 10.58
CA VAL A 126 -4.63 -10.36 9.30
C VAL A 126 -3.20 -10.89 9.24
N SER A 127 -3.05 -12.18 8.98
CA SER A 127 -1.74 -12.86 8.81
C SER A 127 -1.60 -13.52 7.43
N ALA A 128 -2.29 -12.99 6.42
CA ALA A 128 -2.24 -13.47 5.04
C ALA A 128 -1.32 -12.60 4.18
N ALA A 129 -0.67 -13.21 3.18
CA ALA A 129 0.27 -12.51 2.29
C ALA A 129 -0.40 -11.31 1.62
N PRO A 130 0.17 -10.08 1.71
CA PRO A 130 -0.46 -8.88 1.15
C PRO A 130 -0.65 -8.87 -0.37
N GLN A 131 0.17 -9.63 -1.10
CA GLN A 131 0.17 -9.68 -2.58
C GLN A 131 0.34 -8.30 -3.25
N PHE A 132 1.45 -7.63 -2.91
CA PHE A 132 1.82 -6.36 -3.51
C PHE A 132 2.44 -6.50 -4.91
N LEU A 133 2.22 -5.48 -5.75
CA LEU A 133 3.12 -5.15 -6.84
C LEU A 133 4.34 -4.38 -6.33
N ASN A 134 5.29 -4.08 -7.22
CA ASN A 134 6.53 -3.37 -6.86
C ASN A 134 6.30 -1.94 -6.34
N ASP A 135 5.17 -1.33 -6.67
CA ASP A 135 4.75 -0.02 -6.20
C ASP A 135 3.86 -0.08 -4.94
N PHE A 136 3.75 -1.27 -4.33
CA PHE A 136 2.91 -1.57 -3.17
C PHE A 136 1.40 -1.49 -3.40
N SER A 137 0.94 -1.39 -4.65
CA SER A 137 -0.48 -1.58 -4.96
C SER A 137 -0.89 -3.05 -4.81
N LEU A 138 -2.15 -3.30 -4.51
CA LEU A 138 -2.71 -4.64 -4.34
C LEU A 138 -3.06 -5.25 -5.70
N ILE A 139 -2.82 -6.56 -5.86
CA ILE A 139 -3.45 -7.31 -6.95
C ILE A 139 -4.84 -7.78 -6.55
N ALA A 140 -5.72 -8.07 -7.52
CA ALA A 140 -7.13 -8.39 -7.29
C ALA A 140 -7.42 -9.63 -6.42
N THR A 141 -6.41 -10.48 -6.16
CA THR A 141 -6.52 -11.63 -5.26
C THR A 141 -6.09 -11.32 -3.83
N SER A 142 -5.66 -10.08 -3.55
CA SER A 142 -5.11 -9.71 -2.25
C SER A 142 -6.13 -9.90 -1.13
N PRO A 143 -5.73 -10.49 0.01
CA PRO A 143 -6.57 -10.60 1.20
C PRO A 143 -6.75 -9.27 1.94
N LEU A 144 -6.08 -8.19 1.48
CA LEU A 144 -6.14 -6.87 2.11
C LEU A 144 -7.26 -5.98 1.53
N ILE A 145 -7.86 -6.40 0.42
CA ILE A 145 -8.98 -5.71 -0.22
C ILE A 145 -10.23 -5.88 0.64
N ASP A 146 -10.93 -4.77 0.91
CA ASP A 146 -12.14 -4.67 1.74
C ASP A 146 -11.96 -5.25 3.17
N ALA A 147 -10.72 -5.38 3.63
CA ALA A 147 -10.38 -6.08 4.88
C ALA A 147 -10.20 -5.12 6.07
N GLY A 148 -10.18 -3.81 5.83
CA GLY A 148 -9.95 -2.77 6.81
C GLY A 148 -11.16 -2.48 7.71
N ASP A 149 -10.88 -1.74 8.78
CA ASP A 149 -11.82 -1.19 9.73
C ASP A 149 -12.27 0.21 9.29
N ASN A 150 -13.54 0.32 8.88
CA ASN A 150 -14.13 1.57 8.39
C ASN A 150 -14.26 2.66 9.48
N SER A 151 -14.07 2.34 10.77
CA SER A 151 -14.03 3.38 11.82
C SER A 151 -12.88 4.37 11.60
N ALA A 152 -11.83 3.97 10.86
CA ALA A 152 -10.71 4.83 10.49
C ALA A 152 -11.15 6.12 9.76
N LEU A 153 -12.26 6.07 9.00
CA LEU A 153 -12.81 7.21 8.26
C LEU A 153 -13.21 8.40 9.16
N ALA A 154 -13.33 8.19 10.47
CA ALA A 154 -13.52 9.29 11.42
C ALA A 154 -12.27 10.18 11.57
N TRP A 155 -11.10 9.73 11.11
CA TRP A 155 -9.82 10.40 11.32
C TRP A 155 -8.98 10.57 10.05
N ILE A 156 -9.38 9.98 8.92
CA ILE A 156 -8.70 10.12 7.63
C ILE A 156 -9.67 10.56 6.54
N GLU A 157 -9.19 11.38 5.62
CA GLU A 157 -9.87 11.67 4.35
C GLU A 157 -9.34 10.70 3.30
N ARG A 158 -10.13 9.65 3.00
CA ARG A 158 -9.78 8.63 2.01
C ARG A 158 -11.02 8.14 1.28
N ASP A 159 -10.88 7.90 -0.02
CA ASP A 159 -11.92 7.26 -0.81
C ASP A 159 -12.03 5.77 -0.46
N VAL A 160 -13.25 5.23 -0.52
CA VAL A 160 -13.53 3.80 -0.41
C VAL A 160 -13.93 3.31 -1.79
N LEU A 161 -13.07 2.51 -2.42
CA LEU A 161 -13.27 2.08 -3.80
C LEU A 161 -14.01 0.74 -3.91
N GLY A 162 -14.03 -0.05 -2.83
CA GLY A 162 -14.74 -1.33 -2.74
C GLY A 162 -15.94 -1.28 -1.79
N ALA A 163 -16.19 -2.42 -1.14
CA ALA A 163 -17.17 -2.56 -0.08
C ALA A 163 -16.72 -1.95 1.27
N GLY A 164 -15.41 -1.75 1.46
CA GLY A 164 -14.82 -1.16 2.65
C GLY A 164 -13.40 -0.66 2.40
N LEU A 165 -12.77 -0.15 3.47
CA LEU A 165 -11.37 0.26 3.39
C LEU A 165 -10.46 -0.92 3.14
N ASP A 166 -9.45 -0.71 2.31
CA ASP A 166 -8.34 -1.65 2.16
C ASP A 166 -7.29 -1.47 3.26
N ILE A 167 -6.65 -2.57 3.65
CA ILE A 167 -5.49 -2.54 4.55
C ILE A 167 -4.27 -2.09 3.77
N GLY A 168 -3.55 -1.08 4.30
CA GLY A 168 -2.38 -0.47 3.67
C GLY A 168 -2.68 0.93 3.12
N ALA A 169 -1.66 1.51 2.49
CA ALA A 169 -1.67 2.89 1.99
C ALA A 169 -2.49 3.11 0.72
N LEU A 170 -2.69 2.07 -0.09
CA LEU A 170 -3.33 2.16 -1.40
C LEU A 170 -4.60 1.31 -1.43
N GLU A 171 -5.67 1.90 -1.95
CA GLU A 171 -6.93 1.22 -2.26
C GLU A 171 -6.83 0.51 -3.62
N PHE A 172 -7.44 -0.67 -3.72
CA PHE A 172 -7.61 -1.40 -4.96
C PHE A 172 -8.76 -0.78 -5.77
N GLY A 173 -8.38 -0.13 -6.86
CA GLY A 173 -9.31 0.63 -7.70
C GLY A 173 -9.59 0.02 -9.07
N PRO A 174 -10.36 0.73 -9.93
CA PRO A 174 -10.68 0.34 -11.30
C PRO A 174 -9.47 0.00 -12.18
N ASP A 175 -8.33 0.67 -11.94
CA ASP A 175 -7.06 0.45 -12.64
C ASP A 175 -6.21 -0.68 -12.02
N GLY A 176 -6.75 -1.38 -11.02
CA GLY A 176 -6.08 -2.46 -10.31
C GLY A 176 -5.74 -3.64 -11.22
N VAL A 177 -4.64 -4.32 -10.91
CA VAL A 177 -4.15 -5.44 -11.72
C VAL A 177 -5.00 -6.68 -11.46
N PRO A 178 -5.66 -7.24 -12.49
CA PRO A 178 -6.43 -8.46 -12.36
C PRO A 178 -5.50 -9.66 -12.15
N ALA A 179 -5.98 -10.68 -11.44
CA ALA A 179 -5.18 -11.85 -11.10
C ALA A 179 -6.00 -13.13 -11.25
N PHE A 180 -5.37 -14.19 -11.77
CA PHE A 180 -5.98 -15.50 -11.84
C PHE A 180 -5.85 -16.23 -10.50
N ALA A 181 -6.97 -16.72 -9.98
CA ALA A 181 -7.04 -17.66 -8.89
C ALA A 181 -7.30 -19.09 -9.43
N PRO A 182 -6.60 -20.10 -8.91
CA PRO A 182 -6.83 -21.48 -9.32
C PRO A 182 -8.25 -21.90 -8.94
N THR A 183 -8.99 -22.49 -9.88
CA THR A 183 -10.31 -23.07 -9.64
C THR A 183 -10.25 -24.58 -9.87
N GLN A 184 -10.69 -25.38 -8.90
CA GLN A 184 -10.86 -26.82 -9.09
C GLN A 184 -12.24 -27.11 -9.68
N THR A 185 -12.34 -27.22 -11.01
CA THR A 185 -13.56 -27.74 -11.65
C THR A 185 -13.18 -28.76 -12.73
N GLY A 186 -13.30 -30.05 -12.38
CA GLY A 186 -13.27 -31.17 -13.33
C GLY A 186 -11.90 -31.53 -13.91
N GLN A 187 -11.78 -32.77 -14.39
CA GLN A 187 -10.50 -33.45 -14.67
C GLN A 187 -9.85 -33.08 -16.02
N PHE A 188 -10.48 -32.28 -16.90
CA PHE A 188 -10.05 -32.15 -18.29
C PHE A 188 -10.07 -30.74 -18.92
N ASP A 189 -10.45 -29.70 -18.19
CA ASP A 189 -10.53 -28.33 -18.71
C ASP A 189 -9.74 -27.35 -17.83
N TYR A 190 -9.00 -26.43 -18.46
CA TYR A 190 -8.29 -25.36 -17.76
C TYR A 190 -9.26 -24.25 -17.37
N HIS A 191 -9.74 -24.32 -16.13
CA HIS A 191 -10.63 -23.33 -15.53
C HIS A 191 -9.85 -22.42 -14.58
N PHE A 192 -10.00 -21.11 -14.78
CA PHE A 192 -9.43 -20.11 -13.88
C PHE A 192 -10.51 -19.13 -13.47
N GLU A 193 -10.50 -18.73 -12.20
CA GLU A 193 -11.24 -17.55 -11.78
C GLU A 193 -10.34 -16.35 -12.03
N LEU A 194 -10.73 -15.44 -12.93
CA LEU A 194 -10.13 -14.14 -13.04
C LEU A 194 -10.75 -13.23 -11.98
N ARG A 195 -9.97 -12.80 -10.98
CA ARG A 195 -10.38 -11.76 -10.04
C ARG A 195 -9.94 -10.39 -10.55
N ALA A 196 -10.81 -9.40 -10.39
CA ALA A 196 -10.60 -8.07 -10.91
C ALA A 196 -11.49 -7.03 -10.21
N TYR A 197 -11.37 -5.75 -10.59
CA TYR A 197 -12.24 -4.72 -10.04
C TYR A 197 -13.66 -4.83 -10.66
N PRO A 198 -14.74 -4.73 -9.85
CA PRO A 198 -16.11 -4.87 -10.35
C PRO A 198 -16.49 -3.86 -11.44
N GLY A 199 -17.28 -4.32 -12.42
CA GLY A 199 -17.85 -3.47 -13.48
C GLY A 199 -16.86 -3.04 -14.57
N GLN A 200 -15.61 -3.51 -14.52
CA GLN A 200 -14.60 -3.23 -15.55
C GLN A 200 -14.54 -4.35 -16.60
N ASN A 201 -14.12 -3.96 -17.80
CA ASN A 201 -13.85 -4.89 -18.91
C ASN A 201 -12.41 -5.36 -18.84
N TYR A 202 -12.20 -6.66 -18.98
CA TYR A 202 -10.88 -7.28 -18.99
C TYR A 202 -10.69 -8.17 -20.21
N VAL A 203 -9.53 -8.04 -20.84
CA VAL A 203 -9.11 -8.91 -21.95
C VAL A 203 -8.20 -9.99 -21.38
N VAL A 204 -8.59 -11.25 -21.58
CA VAL A 204 -7.71 -12.40 -21.35
C VAL A 204 -6.94 -12.66 -22.63
N GLU A 205 -5.62 -12.70 -22.52
CA GLU A 205 -4.71 -12.99 -23.62
C GLU A 205 -3.98 -14.31 -23.33
N ALA A 206 -3.73 -15.08 -24.39
CA ALA A 206 -2.95 -16.31 -24.32
C ALA A 206 -1.65 -16.17 -25.12
N SER A 207 -0.63 -16.90 -24.69
CA SER A 207 0.67 -16.99 -25.36
C SER A 207 1.24 -18.40 -25.32
N THR A 208 2.03 -18.76 -26.31
CA THR A 208 2.82 -20.01 -26.35
C THR A 208 4.29 -19.79 -26.02
N ASN A 209 4.76 -18.54 -25.97
CA ASN A 209 6.18 -18.18 -25.85
C ASN A 209 6.45 -16.99 -24.92
N LEU A 210 5.45 -16.52 -24.17
CA LEU A 210 5.48 -15.36 -23.26
C LEU A 210 5.79 -14.00 -23.93
N THR A 211 5.91 -13.97 -25.26
CA THR A 211 6.29 -12.79 -26.04
C THR A 211 5.13 -12.33 -26.91
N ASP A 212 4.53 -13.26 -27.65
CA ASP A 212 3.39 -13.01 -28.52
C ASP A 212 2.10 -13.31 -27.76
N TRP A 213 1.29 -12.30 -27.55
CA TRP A 213 0.04 -12.38 -26.80
C TRP A 213 -1.13 -12.10 -27.72
N VAL A 214 -2.12 -13.00 -27.72
CA VAL A 214 -3.31 -12.90 -28.56
C VAL A 214 -4.55 -12.88 -27.66
N PRO A 215 -5.49 -11.93 -27.86
CA PRO A 215 -6.76 -11.93 -27.15
C PRO A 215 -7.54 -13.23 -27.40
N VAL A 216 -7.97 -13.90 -26.33
CA VAL A 216 -8.79 -15.12 -26.39
C VAL A 216 -10.18 -14.93 -25.79
N SER A 217 -10.38 -13.91 -24.96
CA SER A 217 -11.68 -13.56 -24.41
C SER A 217 -11.71 -12.11 -23.92
N THR A 218 -12.88 -11.48 -23.94
CA THR A 218 -13.15 -10.19 -23.31
C THR A 218 -14.34 -10.35 -22.40
N ASN A 219 -14.16 -10.04 -21.11
CA ASN A 219 -15.15 -10.31 -20.08
C ASN A 219 -15.42 -9.07 -19.26
N VAL A 220 -16.65 -8.96 -18.75
CA VAL A 220 -17.01 -7.97 -17.74
C VAL A 220 -16.95 -8.64 -16.38
N ALA A 221 -16.13 -8.12 -15.47
CA ALA A 221 -16.09 -8.61 -14.09
C ALA A 221 -17.25 -8.00 -13.29
N GLU A 222 -18.49 -8.41 -13.55
CA GLU A 222 -19.68 -7.78 -12.98
C GLU A 222 -19.64 -7.69 -11.44
N ILE A 223 -19.17 -8.75 -10.79
CA ILE A 223 -19.09 -8.87 -9.33
C ILE A 223 -17.64 -8.98 -8.81
N GLY A 224 -16.66 -8.54 -9.60
CA GLY A 224 -15.23 -8.63 -9.24
C GLY A 224 -14.58 -9.99 -9.54
N SER A 225 -15.30 -10.93 -10.13
CA SER A 225 -14.69 -12.12 -10.72
C SER A 225 -15.39 -12.63 -11.97
N VAL A 226 -14.66 -13.40 -12.78
CA VAL A 226 -15.13 -14.06 -14.01
C VAL A 226 -14.54 -15.46 -14.07
N LEU A 227 -15.38 -16.47 -14.34
CA LEU A 227 -14.87 -17.79 -14.69
C LEU A 227 -14.42 -17.79 -16.16
N PHE A 228 -13.15 -18.10 -16.40
CA PHE A 228 -12.57 -18.22 -17.73
C PHE A 228 -12.24 -19.69 -18.03
N THR A 229 -12.65 -20.14 -19.23
CA THR A 229 -12.38 -21.47 -19.76
C THR A 229 -11.75 -21.35 -21.14
N ASP A 230 -10.58 -21.98 -21.33
CA ASP A 230 -9.94 -22.08 -22.65
C ASP A 230 -10.26 -23.41 -23.33
N VAL A 231 -11.34 -23.43 -24.12
CA VAL A 231 -11.85 -24.64 -24.80
C VAL A 231 -10.91 -25.21 -25.87
N VAL A 232 -9.92 -24.44 -26.32
CA VAL A 232 -8.90 -24.90 -27.28
C VAL A 232 -7.51 -25.00 -26.65
N GLY A 233 -7.40 -24.82 -25.33
CA GLY A 233 -6.15 -24.79 -24.59
C GLY A 233 -5.34 -26.08 -24.73
N THR A 234 -6.03 -27.22 -24.79
CA THR A 234 -5.45 -28.57 -24.95
C THR A 234 -4.70 -28.78 -26.27
N ASN A 235 -4.94 -27.93 -27.28
CA ASN A 235 -4.23 -28.01 -28.57
C ASN A 235 -2.82 -27.42 -28.52
N TYR A 236 -2.40 -26.87 -27.37
CA TYR A 236 -1.15 -26.16 -27.20
C TYR A 236 -0.33 -26.83 -26.10
N PRO A 237 0.89 -27.34 -26.38
CA PRO A 237 1.70 -28.04 -25.38
C PRO A 237 2.15 -27.12 -24.23
N HIS A 238 2.27 -25.83 -24.50
CA HIS A 238 2.49 -24.78 -23.52
C HIS A 238 1.52 -23.63 -23.80
N ARG A 239 0.79 -23.23 -22.76
CA ARG A 239 -0.15 -22.11 -22.86
C ARG A 239 -0.12 -21.28 -21.59
N PHE A 240 0.19 -20.01 -21.76
CA PHE A 240 0.30 -19.02 -20.70
C PHE A 240 -0.83 -18.01 -20.85
N TYR A 241 -1.30 -17.47 -19.72
CA TYR A 241 -2.41 -16.52 -19.68
C TYR A 241 -1.99 -15.26 -18.95
N ARG A 242 -2.47 -14.11 -19.42
CA ARG A 242 -2.47 -12.85 -18.68
C ARG A 242 -3.80 -12.15 -18.90
N ALA A 243 -4.13 -11.25 -17.98
CA ALA A 243 -5.30 -10.40 -18.10
C ALA A 243 -4.88 -8.94 -18.03
N THR A 244 -5.55 -8.10 -18.80
CA THR A 244 -5.35 -6.64 -18.80
C THR A 244 -6.68 -5.94 -18.80
N THR A 245 -6.75 -4.76 -18.18
CA THR A 245 -7.93 -3.90 -18.27
C THR A 245 -8.11 -3.48 -19.73
N ALA A 246 -9.32 -3.65 -20.27
CA ALA A 246 -9.65 -3.18 -21.61
C ALA A 246 -9.69 -1.65 -21.58
N LYS A 247 -8.76 -1.02 -22.30
CA LYS A 247 -8.72 0.44 -22.46
C LYS A 247 -9.65 0.89 -23.59
#